data_AF-A0AAJ6FRY7-F1
#
_entry.id   AF-A0AAJ6FRY7-F1
#
_cell.length_a   1.000
_cell.length_b   1.000
_cell.length_c   1.000
_cell.angle_alpha   90.00
_cell.angle_beta   90.00
_cell.angle_gamma   90.00
#
_symmetry.space_group_name_H-M   'P 1'
#
loop_
_entity.id
_entity.type
_entity.pdbx_description
1 polymer ?
#
loop_
_entity_poly.entity_id
_entity_poly.type
_entity_poly.pdbx_seq_one_letter_code
_entity_poly.pdbx_strand_id
1 'polypeptide(L)'
;MNIRSSNALLKAYDVLAAQPVTSSGLDLAERDAIVISAIINAHGETLILSRFGDSQWDMRPYFDQANVAESYKYIKWDTGMPRSLIDDSKAVVYAWFKRGLPGSKPPIARGITTLVVASVIPFIRWLNNLGMSRFGDIRPIHISNYVHYCENKLRLRPLPLYGRLRIIDFLWVFASDTIFPLQHYPWGERTLWRICGIGKIKGIDSVGRNVGRTDIIPTDDQSRIFNYCESIVSEAKTELTESGIGYHPYDEKMFVRVRDAVLYIISITSGMRNSEAIGIEVGKWRREVKGGVLFCWVSTIEHKTGKGQVEYLVPELTLNALDILARYSITIRKELEREILSFEKKLPQTILLNISWGWIKLERTWRGCF
;
A
#
# COMPACT_ATOMS: atom_id res chain seq x y z
N MET A 1 -16.58 19.83 -11.75
CA MET A 1 -17.35 19.59 -10.52
C MET A 1 -18.08 18.27 -10.68
N ASN A 2 -17.92 17.35 -9.72
CA ASN A 2 -17.68 15.91 -9.96
C ASN A 2 -18.85 15.00 -9.51
N ILE A 3 -20.09 15.41 -9.77
CA ILE A 3 -21.30 14.79 -9.18
C ILE A 3 -21.52 13.35 -9.68
N ARG A 4 -21.14 13.04 -10.92
CA ARG A 4 -21.25 11.68 -11.47
C ARG A 4 -20.19 10.72 -10.92
N SER A 5 -18.96 11.19 -10.70
CA SER A 5 -17.87 10.38 -10.12
C SER A 5 -18.12 10.09 -8.64
N SER A 6 -18.64 11.07 -7.88
CA SER A 6 -19.01 10.87 -6.48
C SER A 6 -20.16 9.87 -6.31
N ASN A 7 -21.22 9.98 -7.13
CA ASN A 7 -22.33 9.02 -7.10
C ASN A 7 -21.92 7.62 -7.57
N ALA A 8 -20.94 7.52 -8.47
CA ALA A 8 -20.37 6.25 -8.85
C ALA A 8 -19.62 5.64 -7.64
N LEU A 9 -18.56 6.26 -7.13
CA LEU A 9 -17.81 5.76 -5.98
C LEU A 9 -18.69 5.36 -4.78
N LEU A 10 -19.79 6.08 -4.53
CA LEU A 10 -20.80 5.66 -3.56
C LEU A 10 -21.35 4.25 -3.83
N LYS A 11 -21.79 3.93 -5.05
CA LYS A 11 -22.41 2.63 -5.36
C LYS A 11 -21.48 1.41 -5.13
N ALA A 12 -20.20 1.50 -5.44
CA ALA A 12 -19.27 0.40 -5.19
C ALA A 12 -18.99 0.26 -3.69
N TYR A 13 -18.87 1.40 -3.01
CA TYR A 13 -18.78 1.43 -1.56
C TYR A 13 -20.04 0.84 -0.91
N ASP A 14 -21.23 1.15 -1.43
CA ASP A 14 -22.51 0.64 -0.95
C ASP A 14 -22.59 -0.88 -1.11
N VAL A 15 -22.16 -1.43 -2.26
CA VAL A 15 -22.10 -2.89 -2.47
C VAL A 15 -21.17 -3.56 -1.47
N LEU A 16 -20.01 -2.97 -1.18
CA LEU A 16 -19.03 -3.49 -0.23
C LEU A 16 -19.49 -3.31 1.23
N ALA A 17 -20.18 -2.22 1.53
CA ALA A 17 -20.74 -1.92 2.84
C ALA A 17 -21.90 -2.88 3.18
N ALA A 18 -22.70 -3.24 2.18
CA ALA A 18 -23.80 -4.21 2.30
C ALA A 18 -23.32 -5.66 2.53
N GLN A 19 -22.05 -5.97 2.26
CA GLN A 19 -21.52 -7.31 2.54
C GLN A 19 -21.45 -7.59 4.04
N PRO A 20 -21.71 -8.84 4.46
CA PRO A 20 -21.72 -9.22 5.87
C PRO A 20 -20.37 -8.94 6.53
N VAL A 21 -20.38 -8.66 7.83
CA VAL A 21 -19.13 -8.38 8.57
C VAL A 21 -18.37 -9.65 8.97
N THR A 22 -18.98 -10.81 8.77
CA THR A 22 -18.45 -12.14 9.03
C THR A 22 -18.94 -13.12 7.96
N SER A 23 -18.14 -14.14 7.68
CA SER A 23 -18.55 -15.29 6.87
C SER A 23 -19.20 -16.41 7.69
N SER A 24 -19.23 -16.28 9.02
CA SER A 24 -19.76 -17.30 9.93
C SER A 24 -21.27 -17.41 9.83
N GLY A 25 -21.78 -18.64 9.91
CA GLY A 25 -23.23 -18.94 9.85
C GLY A 25 -23.84 -18.89 8.45
N LEU A 26 -23.07 -18.55 7.42
CA LEU A 26 -23.49 -18.62 6.02
C LEU A 26 -23.23 -20.00 5.43
N ASP A 27 -24.06 -20.42 4.47
CA ASP A 27 -23.75 -21.61 3.71
C ASP A 27 -22.55 -21.40 2.76
N LEU A 28 -22.07 -22.48 2.15
CA LEU A 28 -20.88 -22.41 1.29
C LEU A 28 -21.09 -21.48 0.08
N ALA A 29 -22.28 -21.49 -0.53
CA ALA A 29 -22.56 -20.71 -1.73
C ALA A 29 -22.70 -19.21 -1.40
N GLU A 30 -23.41 -18.89 -0.32
CA GLU A 30 -23.55 -17.54 0.22
C GLU A 30 -22.19 -16.96 0.62
N ARG A 31 -21.39 -17.76 1.34
CA ARG A 31 -20.04 -17.39 1.75
C ARG A 31 -19.15 -17.11 0.55
N ASP A 32 -19.11 -18.04 -0.41
CA ASP A 32 -18.23 -17.92 -1.57
C ASP A 32 -18.65 -16.75 -2.48
N ALA A 33 -19.93 -16.34 -2.44
CA ALA A 33 -20.47 -15.21 -3.19
C ALA A 33 -20.11 -13.83 -2.62
N ILE A 34 -19.68 -13.73 -1.34
CA ILE A 34 -19.31 -12.47 -0.69
C ILE A 34 -18.35 -11.68 -1.58
N VAL A 35 -18.72 -10.43 -1.88
CA VAL A 35 -17.89 -9.52 -2.68
C VAL A 35 -16.72 -9.02 -1.83
N ILE A 36 -15.50 -9.29 -2.26
CA ILE A 36 -14.28 -8.80 -1.59
C ILE A 36 -13.84 -7.48 -2.18
N SER A 37 -13.99 -7.31 -3.49
CA SER A 37 -13.62 -6.07 -4.17
C SER A 37 -14.46 -5.84 -5.41
N ALA A 38 -14.75 -4.56 -5.67
CA ALA A 38 -15.51 -4.12 -6.82
C ALA A 38 -15.05 -2.72 -7.27
N ILE A 39 -15.24 -2.44 -8.55
CA ILE A 39 -15.03 -1.13 -9.16
C ILE A 39 -16.28 -0.71 -9.92
N ILE A 40 -16.31 0.54 -10.39
CA ILE A 40 -17.37 1.00 -11.27
C ILE A 40 -16.84 1.32 -12.64
N ASN A 41 -17.66 0.94 -13.59
CA ASN A 41 -17.41 1.06 -14.99
C ASN A 41 -17.91 2.45 -15.53
N ALA A 42 -17.60 2.84 -16.77
CA ALA A 42 -17.87 4.15 -17.39
C ALA A 42 -19.36 4.35 -17.58
N HIS A 43 -20.08 3.24 -17.68
CA HIS A 43 -21.52 3.18 -17.77
C HIS A 43 -22.18 3.26 -16.39
N GLY A 44 -21.39 3.37 -15.31
CA GLY A 44 -21.89 3.48 -13.94
C GLY A 44 -22.31 2.14 -13.33
N GLU A 45 -21.91 1.03 -13.94
CA GLU A 45 -22.22 -0.33 -13.49
C GLU A 45 -21.12 -0.84 -12.56
N THR A 46 -21.52 -1.58 -11.51
CA THR A 46 -20.58 -2.19 -10.58
C THR A 46 -20.01 -3.48 -11.17
N LEU A 47 -18.69 -3.53 -11.32
CA LEU A 47 -17.94 -4.72 -11.71
C LEU A 47 -17.29 -5.34 -10.49
N ILE A 48 -17.58 -6.61 -10.25
CA ILE A 48 -17.02 -7.37 -9.13
C ILE A 48 -15.68 -7.95 -9.59
N LEU A 49 -14.61 -7.64 -8.86
CA LEU A 49 -13.26 -8.08 -9.21
C LEU A 49 -12.85 -9.38 -8.52
N SER A 50 -13.28 -9.56 -7.27
CA SER A 50 -13.04 -10.80 -6.56
C SER A 50 -14.08 -11.07 -5.48
N ARG A 51 -14.26 -12.34 -5.19
CA ARG A 51 -15.17 -12.89 -4.18
C ARG A 51 -14.41 -13.73 -3.17
N PHE A 52 -15.05 -13.99 -2.04
CA PHE A 52 -14.46 -14.76 -0.96
C PHE A 52 -14.03 -16.16 -1.43
N GLY A 53 -14.85 -16.82 -2.26
CA GLY A 53 -14.58 -18.15 -2.80
C GLY A 53 -13.38 -18.21 -3.75
N ASP A 54 -13.01 -17.09 -4.37
CA ASP A 54 -11.97 -17.07 -5.41
C ASP A 54 -10.60 -17.49 -4.89
N SER A 55 -9.80 -18.12 -5.75
CA SER A 55 -8.40 -18.49 -5.45
C SER A 55 -7.49 -17.26 -5.33
N GLN A 56 -7.94 -16.09 -5.81
CA GLN A 56 -7.22 -14.84 -5.71
C GLN A 56 -8.18 -13.70 -5.36
N TRP A 57 -7.83 -12.91 -4.34
CA TRP A 57 -8.50 -11.65 -4.06
C TRP A 57 -7.74 -10.49 -4.71
N ASP A 58 -8.45 -9.69 -5.48
CA ASP A 58 -7.92 -8.50 -6.14
C ASP A 58 -8.12 -7.29 -5.23
N MET A 59 -7.06 -6.82 -4.62
CA MET A 59 -7.11 -5.71 -3.67
C MET A 59 -6.76 -4.36 -4.32
N ARG A 60 -6.50 -4.31 -5.64
CA ARG A 60 -6.12 -3.09 -6.35
C ARG A 60 -7.03 -1.89 -6.09
N PRO A 61 -8.37 -2.03 -6.01
CA PRO A 61 -9.25 -0.87 -5.77
C PRO A 61 -9.02 -0.15 -4.45
N TYR A 62 -8.30 -0.77 -3.51
CA TYR A 62 -8.04 -0.22 -2.18
C TYR A 62 -6.64 0.40 -2.03
N PHE A 63 -5.85 0.45 -3.11
CA PHE A 63 -4.57 1.14 -3.11
C PHE A 63 -4.72 2.42 -3.91
N ASP A 64 -4.40 3.54 -3.29
CA ASP A 64 -4.26 4.82 -4.00
C ASP A 64 -2.78 5.17 -4.24
N GLN A 65 -1.87 4.46 -3.56
CA GLN A 65 -0.45 4.77 -3.59
C GLN A 65 0.26 4.07 -4.76
N ALA A 66 0.96 4.85 -5.58
CA ALA A 66 1.74 4.35 -6.71
C ALA A 66 3.02 3.60 -6.30
N ASN A 67 3.47 3.73 -5.04
CA ASN A 67 4.72 3.13 -4.55
C ASN A 67 4.56 1.70 -4.00
N VAL A 68 3.45 1.04 -4.30
CA VAL A 68 3.20 -0.36 -3.91
C VAL A 68 3.39 -1.27 -5.12
N ALA A 69 4.31 -2.22 -5.01
CA ALA A 69 4.55 -3.19 -6.07
C ALA A 69 3.28 -4.02 -6.37
N GLU A 70 3.09 -4.36 -7.63
CA GLU A 70 1.87 -5.02 -8.13
C GLU A 70 1.56 -6.33 -7.39
N SER A 71 2.60 -7.10 -7.03
CA SER A 71 2.45 -8.35 -6.26
C SER A 71 1.82 -8.18 -4.88
N TYR A 72 1.92 -6.99 -4.27
CA TYR A 72 1.31 -6.70 -2.96
C TYR A 72 -0.16 -6.26 -3.05
N LYS A 73 -0.71 -6.10 -4.26
CA LYS A 73 -2.10 -5.72 -4.50
C LYS A 73 -3.03 -6.91 -4.71
N TYR A 74 -2.50 -8.13 -4.66
CA TYR A 74 -3.29 -9.36 -4.75
C TYR A 74 -3.02 -10.26 -3.56
N ILE A 75 -4.03 -11.03 -3.17
CA ILE A 75 -3.88 -12.13 -2.22
C ILE A 75 -4.13 -13.42 -2.98
N LYS A 76 -3.09 -14.22 -3.14
CA LYS A 76 -3.19 -15.54 -3.77
C LYS A 76 -3.32 -16.62 -2.70
N TRP A 77 -4.43 -17.34 -2.73
CA TRP A 77 -4.68 -18.48 -1.85
C TRP A 77 -4.14 -19.74 -2.52
N ASP A 78 -3.28 -20.45 -1.80
CA ASP A 78 -2.61 -21.65 -2.30
C ASP A 78 -3.61 -22.83 -2.28
N THR A 79 -4.23 -23.13 -3.42
CA THR A 79 -5.24 -24.19 -3.55
C THR A 79 -4.66 -25.59 -3.38
N GLY A 80 -3.34 -25.74 -3.34
CA GLY A 80 -2.66 -27.00 -3.00
C GLY A 80 -2.60 -27.27 -1.48
N MET A 81 -3.00 -26.31 -0.65
CA MET A 81 -3.06 -26.47 0.81
C MET A 81 -4.41 -27.05 1.26
N PRO A 82 -4.51 -27.62 2.48
CA PRO A 82 -5.77 -28.14 3.00
C PRO A 82 -6.87 -27.07 3.01
N ARG A 83 -8.02 -27.41 2.37
CA ARG A 83 -9.13 -26.46 2.15
C ARG A 83 -9.63 -25.84 3.45
N SER A 84 -9.78 -26.61 4.52
CA SER A 84 -10.25 -26.09 5.81
C SER A 84 -9.31 -25.05 6.41
N LEU A 85 -7.98 -25.20 6.26
CA LEU A 85 -7.01 -24.18 6.71
C LEU A 85 -7.12 -22.88 5.90
N ILE A 86 -7.31 -23.01 4.59
CA ILE A 86 -7.47 -21.85 3.70
C ILE A 86 -8.77 -21.12 3.99
N ASP A 87 -9.89 -21.86 4.12
CA ASP A 87 -11.21 -21.29 4.36
C ASP A 87 -11.28 -20.56 5.70
N ASP A 88 -10.78 -21.15 6.78
CA ASP A 88 -10.72 -20.50 8.09
C ASP A 88 -9.77 -19.28 8.07
N SER A 89 -8.67 -19.36 7.32
CA SER A 89 -7.77 -18.22 7.15
C SER A 89 -8.41 -17.07 6.37
N LYS A 90 -9.16 -17.38 5.31
CA LYS A 90 -9.95 -16.39 4.55
C LYS A 90 -10.98 -15.74 5.47
N ALA A 91 -11.70 -16.51 6.28
CA ALA A 91 -12.69 -16.01 7.23
C ALA A 91 -12.09 -15.03 8.22
N VAL A 92 -10.95 -15.39 8.82
CA VAL A 92 -10.21 -14.52 9.77
C VAL A 92 -9.72 -13.24 9.10
N VAL A 93 -9.11 -13.34 7.92
CA VAL A 93 -8.59 -12.18 7.19
C VAL A 93 -9.73 -11.25 6.76
N TYR A 94 -10.84 -11.80 6.29
CA TYR A 94 -12.04 -11.05 5.92
C TYR A 94 -12.67 -10.34 7.12
N ALA A 95 -12.87 -11.07 8.22
CA ALA A 95 -13.39 -10.52 9.46
C ALA A 95 -12.51 -9.39 10.00
N TRP A 96 -11.18 -9.55 9.96
CA TRP A 96 -10.26 -8.49 10.34
C TRP A 96 -10.34 -7.30 9.39
N PHE A 97 -10.44 -7.52 8.09
CA PHE A 97 -10.57 -6.45 7.09
C PHE A 97 -11.84 -5.63 7.28
N LYS A 98 -12.95 -6.25 7.66
CA LYS A 98 -14.25 -5.58 7.86
C LYS A 98 -14.37 -4.91 9.23
N ARG A 99 -13.90 -5.56 10.29
CA ARG A 99 -14.17 -5.14 11.68
C ARG A 99 -12.96 -4.55 12.41
N GLY A 100 -11.73 -4.90 12.00
CA GLY A 100 -10.53 -4.64 12.79
C GLY A 100 -10.43 -5.57 14.00
N LEU A 101 -9.39 -5.35 14.81
CA LEU A 101 -9.27 -6.02 16.11
C LEU A 101 -10.18 -5.34 17.15
N PRO A 102 -10.57 -6.01 18.23
CA PRO A 102 -11.29 -5.37 19.34
C PRO A 102 -10.61 -4.07 19.79
N GLY A 103 -11.35 -2.96 19.81
CA GLY A 103 -10.85 -1.64 20.17
C GLY A 103 -9.94 -0.96 19.12
N SER A 104 -9.80 -1.53 17.92
CA SER A 104 -8.98 -1.00 16.83
C SER A 104 -9.80 -0.76 15.57
N LYS A 105 -9.41 0.23 14.76
CA LYS A 105 -10.00 0.43 13.44
C LYS A 105 -9.64 -0.73 12.48
N PRO A 106 -10.48 -1.01 11.47
CA PRO A 106 -10.13 -1.93 10.40
C PRO A 106 -8.80 -1.57 9.71
N PRO A 107 -8.02 -2.58 9.26
CA PRO A 107 -6.78 -2.34 8.56
C PRO A 107 -7.03 -1.83 7.14
N ILE A 108 -6.06 -1.09 6.60
CA ILE A 108 -5.99 -0.83 5.15
C ILE A 108 -5.63 -2.12 4.38
N ALA A 109 -5.88 -2.15 3.07
CA ALA A 109 -5.61 -3.34 2.24
C ALA A 109 -4.15 -3.85 2.32
N ARG A 110 -3.18 -2.93 2.45
CA ARG A 110 -1.78 -3.30 2.68
C ARG A 110 -1.57 -4.14 3.95
N GLY A 111 -2.35 -3.89 4.99
CA GLY A 111 -2.29 -4.63 6.25
C GLY A 111 -2.67 -6.09 6.05
N ILE A 112 -3.76 -6.36 5.31
CA ILE A 112 -4.24 -7.72 5.05
C ILE A 112 -3.34 -8.47 4.07
N THR A 113 -2.85 -7.82 3.01
CA THR A 113 -1.92 -8.46 2.06
C THR A 113 -0.61 -8.82 2.75
N THR A 114 -0.10 -7.93 3.62
CA THR A 114 1.09 -8.20 4.45
C THR A 114 0.85 -9.36 5.42
N LEU A 115 -0.30 -9.40 6.11
CA LEU A 115 -0.64 -10.50 7.02
C LEU A 115 -0.62 -11.84 6.29
N VAL A 116 -1.24 -11.91 5.11
CA VAL A 116 -1.33 -13.17 4.37
C VAL A 116 0.04 -13.68 3.94
N VAL A 117 0.85 -12.81 3.34
CA VAL A 117 2.19 -13.17 2.85
C VAL A 117 3.16 -13.47 4.00
N ALA A 118 3.16 -12.64 5.05
CA ALA A 118 4.15 -12.74 6.12
C ALA A 118 3.78 -13.78 7.18
N SER A 119 2.49 -14.09 7.36
CA SER A 119 2.00 -14.90 8.48
C SER A 119 1.18 -16.11 8.04
N VAL A 120 0.09 -15.89 7.30
CA VAL A 120 -0.90 -16.94 6.96
C VAL A 120 -0.28 -18.05 6.11
N ILE A 121 0.24 -17.71 4.92
CA ILE A 121 0.80 -18.69 3.98
C ILE A 121 1.95 -19.50 4.63
N PRO A 122 2.93 -18.87 5.30
CA PRO A 122 4.00 -19.59 5.98
C PRO A 122 3.50 -20.55 7.07
N PHE A 123 2.48 -20.16 7.83
CA PHE A 123 1.96 -20.99 8.91
C PHE A 123 1.15 -22.17 8.38
N ILE A 124 0.29 -21.95 7.38
CA ILE A 124 -0.46 -23.03 6.72
C ILE A 124 0.49 -24.04 6.09
N ARG A 125 1.56 -23.59 5.40
CA ARG A 125 2.56 -24.49 4.82
C ARG A 125 3.28 -25.31 5.87
N TRP A 126 3.62 -24.69 7.01
CA TRP A 126 4.23 -25.39 8.13
C TRP A 126 3.29 -26.46 8.71
N LEU A 127 2.01 -26.15 8.88
CA LEU A 127 0.99 -27.11 9.32
C LEU A 127 0.80 -28.26 8.33
N ASN A 128 0.73 -27.95 7.04
CA ASN A 128 0.59 -28.94 5.99
C ASN A 128 1.77 -29.93 5.97
N ASN A 129 3.00 -29.44 6.18
CA ASN A 129 4.19 -30.29 6.29
C ASN A 129 4.16 -31.23 7.51
N LEU A 130 3.35 -30.91 8.52
CA LEU A 130 3.09 -31.78 9.67
C LEU A 130 1.88 -32.70 9.46
N GLY A 131 1.25 -32.67 8.29
CA GLY A 131 0.05 -33.44 7.97
C GLY A 131 -1.24 -32.87 8.58
N MET A 132 -1.22 -31.62 9.05
CA MET A 132 -2.38 -30.99 9.67
C MET A 132 -3.31 -30.39 8.61
N SER A 133 -4.61 -30.68 8.72
CA SER A 133 -5.62 -30.24 7.75
C SER A 133 -6.65 -29.24 8.27
N ARG A 134 -6.71 -29.00 9.59
CA ARG A 134 -7.61 -28.04 10.24
C ARG A 134 -6.97 -27.39 11.47
N PHE A 135 -7.39 -26.18 11.84
CA PHE A 135 -6.82 -25.48 13.00
C PHE A 135 -7.24 -26.11 14.34
N GLY A 136 -8.43 -26.73 14.41
CA GLY A 136 -8.91 -27.42 15.61
C GLY A 136 -8.06 -28.61 16.06
N ASP A 137 -7.27 -29.21 15.17
CA ASP A 137 -6.38 -30.32 15.52
C ASP A 137 -5.05 -29.83 16.13
N ILE A 138 -4.80 -28.51 16.12
CA ILE A 138 -3.55 -27.93 16.61
C ILE A 138 -3.47 -28.03 18.13
N ARG A 139 -2.33 -28.55 18.61
CA ARG A 139 -1.99 -28.63 20.03
C ARG A 139 -0.91 -27.61 20.39
N PRO A 140 -0.77 -27.24 21.68
CA PRO A 140 0.24 -26.28 22.12
C PRO A 140 1.67 -26.63 21.68
N ILE A 141 2.02 -27.91 21.60
CA ILE A 141 3.33 -28.36 21.12
C ILE A 141 3.62 -27.95 19.67
N HIS A 142 2.60 -27.92 18.81
CA HIS A 142 2.76 -27.46 17.43
C HIS A 142 3.14 -25.97 17.42
N ILE A 143 2.40 -25.15 18.17
CA ILE A 143 2.66 -23.71 18.24
C ILE A 143 4.05 -23.43 18.81
N SER A 144 4.42 -24.09 19.91
CA SER A 144 5.76 -23.98 20.51
C SER A 144 6.88 -24.37 19.53
N ASN A 145 6.70 -25.44 18.77
CA ASN A 145 7.67 -25.87 17.75
C ASN A 145 7.78 -24.85 16.61
N TYR A 146 6.66 -24.25 16.18
CA TYR A 146 6.69 -23.21 15.15
C TYR A 146 7.37 -21.93 15.63
N VAL A 147 7.11 -21.50 16.87
CA VAL A 147 7.80 -20.37 17.50
C VAL A 147 9.31 -20.65 17.58
N HIS A 148 9.68 -21.83 18.08
CA HIS A 148 11.08 -22.25 18.14
C HIS A 148 11.75 -22.27 16.76
N TYR A 149 11.06 -22.78 15.74
CA TYR A 149 11.53 -22.77 14.35
C TYR A 149 11.78 -21.33 13.85
N CYS A 150 10.83 -20.41 14.09
CA CYS A 150 10.96 -19.02 13.66
C CYS A 150 12.11 -18.29 14.38
N GLU A 151 12.31 -18.55 15.67
CA GLU A 151 13.36 -17.91 16.46
C GLU A 151 14.74 -18.48 16.20
N ASN A 152 14.87 -19.81 16.11
CA ASN A 152 16.18 -20.47 16.13
C ASN A 152 16.66 -20.90 14.75
N LYS A 153 15.72 -21.32 13.87
CA LYS A 153 16.06 -21.74 12.50
C LYS A 153 16.00 -20.56 11.53
N LEU A 154 14.92 -19.78 11.55
CA LEU A 154 14.80 -18.60 10.69
C LEU A 154 15.51 -17.36 11.28
N ARG A 155 15.82 -17.36 12.59
CA ARG A 155 16.51 -16.27 13.29
C ARG A 155 15.82 -14.91 13.08
N LEU A 156 14.48 -14.91 13.11
CA LEU A 156 13.71 -13.69 12.90
C LEU A 156 13.94 -12.71 14.04
N ARG A 157 14.16 -11.44 13.67
CA ARG A 157 14.18 -10.33 14.64
C ARG A 157 12.78 -10.15 15.26
N PRO A 158 12.68 -9.52 16.45
CA PRO A 158 11.42 -9.35 17.18
C PRO A 158 10.20 -8.89 16.35
N LEU A 159 10.33 -7.81 15.57
CA LEU A 159 9.21 -7.27 14.76
C LEU A 159 8.81 -8.22 13.60
N PRO A 160 9.74 -8.72 12.76
CA PRO A 160 9.43 -9.77 11.80
C PRO A 160 8.84 -11.05 12.41
N LEU A 161 9.30 -11.45 13.61
CA LEU A 161 8.77 -12.60 14.35
C LEU A 161 7.32 -12.36 14.77
N TYR A 162 7.02 -11.18 15.32
CA TYR A 162 5.64 -10.78 15.64
C TYR A 162 4.75 -10.82 14.39
N GLY A 163 5.24 -10.28 13.26
CA GLY A 163 4.55 -10.36 11.98
C GLY A 163 4.31 -11.81 11.53
N ARG A 164 5.30 -12.70 11.68
CA ARG A 164 5.23 -14.12 11.30
C ARG A 164 4.17 -14.89 12.08
N LEU A 165 4.07 -14.63 13.38
CA LEU A 165 3.21 -15.39 14.31
C LEU A 165 1.79 -14.81 14.45
N ARG A 166 1.53 -13.64 13.83
CA ARG A 166 0.30 -12.87 14.03
C ARG A 166 -0.99 -13.61 13.71
N ILE A 167 -1.00 -14.47 12.70
CA ILE A 167 -2.19 -15.26 12.34
C ILE A 167 -2.66 -16.15 13.48
N ILE A 168 -1.75 -16.67 14.31
CA ILE A 168 -2.10 -17.55 15.44
C ILE A 168 -2.94 -16.79 16.47
N ASP A 169 -2.58 -15.53 16.71
CA ASP A 169 -3.34 -14.63 17.59
C ASP A 169 -4.72 -14.32 17.00
N PHE A 170 -4.78 -14.11 15.67
CA PHE A 170 -6.03 -13.78 14.98
C PHE A 170 -6.99 -14.98 14.94
N LEU A 171 -6.47 -16.20 14.77
CA LEU A 171 -7.25 -17.43 14.85
C LEU A 171 -7.92 -17.59 16.23
N TRP A 172 -7.29 -17.10 17.29
CA TRP A 172 -7.90 -17.07 18.62
C TRP A 172 -8.93 -15.95 18.75
N VAL A 173 -8.57 -14.72 18.37
CA VAL A 173 -9.45 -13.54 18.49
C VAL A 173 -10.73 -13.67 17.65
N PHE A 174 -10.63 -14.30 16.48
CA PHE A 174 -11.73 -14.50 15.53
C PHE A 174 -12.21 -15.96 15.51
N ALA A 175 -12.10 -16.69 16.62
CA ALA A 175 -12.50 -18.10 16.70
C ALA A 175 -13.97 -18.32 16.32
N SER A 176 -14.86 -17.36 16.61
CA SER A 176 -16.28 -17.39 16.19
C SER A 176 -16.48 -17.33 14.67
N ASP A 177 -15.47 -16.89 13.92
CA ASP A 177 -15.52 -16.77 12.47
C ASP A 177 -14.96 -17.99 11.75
N THR A 178 -14.35 -18.93 12.48
CA THR A 178 -13.74 -20.15 11.95
C THR A 178 -14.62 -21.36 12.16
N ILE A 179 -14.59 -22.31 11.23
CA ILE A 179 -15.28 -23.60 11.33
C ILE A 179 -14.53 -24.53 12.29
N PHE A 180 -13.20 -24.53 12.25
CA PHE A 180 -12.37 -25.39 13.10
C PHE A 180 -11.48 -24.54 14.02
N PRO A 181 -12.03 -23.85 15.05
CA PRO A 181 -11.27 -22.94 15.89
C PRO A 181 -10.16 -23.64 16.67
N LEU A 182 -9.14 -22.88 17.08
CA LEU A 182 -8.14 -23.35 18.03
C LEU A 182 -8.81 -23.78 19.35
N GLN A 183 -8.47 -24.98 19.83
CA GLN A 183 -9.09 -25.55 21.03
C GLN A 183 -8.47 -25.04 22.33
N HIS A 184 -7.26 -24.47 22.26
CA HIS A 184 -6.50 -23.99 23.42
C HIS A 184 -5.92 -22.62 23.11
N TYR A 185 -5.83 -21.76 24.15
CA TYR A 185 -5.20 -20.46 24.01
C TYR A 185 -3.73 -20.63 23.57
N PRO A 186 -3.30 -20.00 22.47
CA PRO A 186 -2.02 -20.34 21.82
C PRO A 186 -0.77 -19.91 22.60
N TRP A 187 -0.90 -18.99 23.57
CA TRP A 187 0.24 -18.32 24.18
C TRP A 187 0.45 -18.65 25.67
N GLY A 188 -0.34 -19.57 26.24
CA GLY A 188 -0.27 -19.92 27.67
C GLY A 188 -0.46 -18.69 28.57
N GLU A 189 0.44 -18.46 29.52
CA GLU A 189 0.39 -17.30 30.44
C GLU A 189 0.97 -16.01 29.85
N ARG A 190 1.36 -16.01 28.57
CA ARG A 190 2.01 -14.87 27.91
C ARG A 190 1.15 -14.34 26.78
N THR A 191 1.47 -13.13 26.32
CA THR A 191 0.92 -12.57 25.09
C THR A 191 1.92 -12.79 23.95
N LEU A 192 1.44 -12.82 22.70
CA LEU A 192 2.30 -12.83 21.52
C LEU A 192 3.38 -11.72 21.59
N TRP A 193 2.98 -10.54 22.04
CA TRP A 193 3.86 -9.38 22.19
C TRP A 193 5.05 -9.66 23.14
N ARG A 194 4.77 -10.33 24.27
CA ARG A 194 5.79 -10.74 25.24
C ARG A 194 6.64 -11.90 24.72
N ILE A 195 6.06 -12.83 23.96
CA ILE A 195 6.79 -13.96 23.34
C ILE A 195 7.84 -13.42 22.37
N CYS A 196 7.45 -12.54 21.46
CA CYS A 196 8.37 -11.96 20.47
C CYS A 196 9.39 -10.97 21.04
N GLY A 197 9.37 -10.70 22.36
CA GLY A 197 10.30 -9.78 23.01
C GLY A 197 10.12 -8.33 22.59
N ILE A 198 8.93 -7.95 22.10
CA ILE A 198 8.67 -6.59 21.60
C ILE A 198 8.88 -5.54 22.69
N GLY A 199 8.44 -5.82 23.92
CA GLY A 199 8.67 -4.92 25.06
C GLY A 199 10.14 -4.72 25.45
N LYS A 200 11.07 -5.59 25.00
CA LYS A 200 12.52 -5.42 25.24
C LYS A 200 13.21 -4.61 24.14
N ILE A 201 12.51 -4.33 23.03
CA ILE A 201 13.01 -3.44 22.00
C ILE A 201 13.03 -2.04 22.61
N LYS A 202 14.24 -1.49 22.84
CA LYS A 202 14.40 -0.11 23.33
C LYS A 202 13.44 0.80 22.55
N GLY A 203 12.58 1.54 23.26
CA GLY A 203 11.64 2.56 22.75
C GLY A 203 10.40 2.08 22.01
N ILE A 204 9.89 0.91 22.35
CA ILE A 204 8.46 0.61 22.19
C ILE A 204 7.64 1.08 23.40
N ASP A 205 8.26 1.31 24.55
CA ASP A 205 7.72 2.10 25.68
C ASP A 205 7.63 3.63 25.36
N SER A 206 7.51 3.97 24.08
CA SER A 206 7.49 5.34 23.56
C SER A 206 6.13 6.03 23.66
N VAL A 207 5.24 5.55 24.54
CA VAL A 207 4.09 6.36 24.98
C VAL A 207 4.56 7.67 25.66
N GLY A 208 5.85 7.79 26.02
CA GLY A 208 6.39 8.97 26.72
C GLY A 208 7.56 9.74 26.12
N ARG A 209 8.17 9.38 24.98
CA ARG A 209 9.33 10.17 24.44
C ARG A 209 9.35 10.26 22.92
N ASN A 210 8.86 11.39 22.42
CA ASN A 210 8.94 11.88 21.04
C ASN A 210 10.39 12.16 20.61
N VAL A 211 11.23 11.14 20.46
CA VAL A 211 12.56 11.28 19.84
C VAL A 211 12.60 10.48 18.56
N GLY A 212 12.76 11.18 17.43
CA GLY A 212 12.97 10.58 16.12
C GLY A 212 14.23 9.72 16.13
N ARG A 213 14.12 8.50 15.60
CA ARG A 213 15.18 7.48 15.57
C ARG A 213 15.76 7.23 14.19
N THR A 214 15.19 7.88 13.19
CA THR A 214 15.71 7.82 11.82
C THR A 214 17.05 8.54 11.83
N ASP A 215 18.11 7.81 11.50
CA ASP A 215 19.42 8.42 11.29
C ASP A 215 19.29 9.57 10.29
N ILE A 216 19.81 10.72 10.67
CA ILE A 216 19.78 11.92 9.83
C ILE A 216 21.00 11.86 8.91
N ILE A 217 20.83 12.28 7.65
CA ILE A 217 21.96 12.41 6.72
C ILE A 217 22.94 13.42 7.33
N PRO A 218 24.23 13.08 7.50
CA PRO A 218 25.23 14.03 7.99
C PRO A 218 25.24 15.30 7.14
N THR A 219 25.42 16.46 7.78
CA THR A 219 25.30 17.78 7.11
C THR A 219 26.22 17.90 5.88
N ASP A 220 27.45 17.40 5.96
CA ASP A 220 28.41 17.45 4.86
C ASP A 220 27.95 16.60 3.66
N ASP A 221 27.45 15.39 3.92
CA ASP A 221 26.94 14.50 2.88
C ASP A 221 25.65 15.04 2.29
N GLN A 222 24.75 15.56 3.12
CA GLN A 222 23.52 16.21 2.68
C GLN A 222 23.82 17.39 1.75
N SER A 223 24.80 18.23 2.10
CA SER A 223 25.21 19.39 1.31
C SER A 223 25.78 18.96 -0.05
N ARG A 224 26.62 17.92 -0.08
CA ARG A 224 27.17 17.37 -1.34
C ARG A 224 26.06 16.83 -2.25
N ILE A 225 25.14 16.04 -1.70
CA ILE A 225 24.02 15.47 -2.47
C ILE A 225 23.10 16.60 -2.97
N PHE A 226 22.80 17.57 -2.11
CA PHE A 226 21.95 18.70 -2.47
C PHE A 226 22.53 19.52 -3.62
N ASN A 227 23.82 19.89 -3.53
CA ASN A 227 24.49 20.66 -4.58
C ASN A 227 24.54 19.87 -5.91
N TYR A 228 24.74 18.55 -5.85
CA TYR A 228 24.67 17.69 -7.02
C TYR A 228 23.28 17.65 -7.66
N CYS A 229 22.22 17.52 -6.84
CA CYS A 229 20.84 17.57 -7.33
C CYS A 229 20.49 18.93 -7.92
N GLU A 230 20.94 20.02 -7.29
CA GLU A 230 20.74 21.37 -7.81
C GLU A 230 21.45 21.57 -9.16
N SER A 231 22.67 21.07 -9.32
CA SER A 231 23.41 21.16 -10.58
C SER A 231 22.66 20.44 -11.72
N ILE A 232 22.11 19.25 -11.46
CA ILE A 232 21.27 18.51 -12.42
C ILE A 232 20.05 19.32 -12.85
N VAL A 233 19.34 19.92 -11.89
CA VAL A 233 18.13 20.72 -12.19
C VAL A 233 18.49 21.97 -12.99
N SER A 234 19.65 22.57 -12.69
CA SER A 234 20.19 23.71 -13.45
C SER A 234 20.56 23.33 -14.88
N GLU A 235 21.28 22.21 -15.06
CA GLU A 235 21.62 21.65 -16.38
C GLU A 235 20.36 21.42 -17.23
N ALA A 236 19.34 20.77 -16.65
CA ALA A 236 18.06 20.51 -17.31
C ALA A 236 17.31 21.80 -17.69
N LYS A 237 17.42 22.86 -16.86
CA LYS A 237 16.83 24.17 -17.17
C LYS A 237 17.52 24.82 -18.38
N THR A 238 18.85 24.75 -18.44
CA THR A 238 19.63 25.28 -19.57
C THR A 238 19.26 24.55 -20.85
N GLU A 239 19.25 23.21 -20.81
CA GLU A 239 18.85 22.36 -21.93
C GLU A 239 17.44 22.74 -22.46
N LEU A 240 16.45 22.85 -21.57
CA LEU A 240 15.09 23.27 -21.93
C LEU A 240 15.03 24.65 -22.61
N THR A 241 15.93 25.55 -22.25
CA THR A 241 16.00 26.91 -22.80
C THR A 241 16.59 26.89 -24.22
N GLU A 242 17.55 26.01 -24.47
CA GLU A 242 18.24 25.89 -25.77
C GLU A 242 17.44 25.07 -26.79
N SER A 243 16.89 23.92 -26.39
CA SER A 243 16.22 22.98 -27.29
C SER A 243 14.73 23.29 -27.51
N GLY A 244 14.09 24.01 -26.58
CA GLY A 244 12.65 24.31 -26.59
C GLY A 244 11.72 23.10 -26.42
N ILE A 245 12.28 21.89 -26.32
CA ILE A 245 11.57 20.62 -26.11
C ILE A 245 12.24 19.92 -24.92
N GLY A 246 11.44 19.40 -23.99
CA GLY A 246 11.97 18.53 -22.93
C GLY A 246 12.43 17.17 -23.48
N TYR A 247 12.43 16.17 -22.59
CA TYR A 247 12.75 14.76 -22.86
C TYR A 247 12.61 14.30 -24.33
N HIS A 248 13.70 13.77 -24.88
CA HIS A 248 13.70 12.95 -26.07
C HIS A 248 13.46 11.47 -25.69
N PRO A 249 12.58 10.73 -26.39
CA PRO A 249 12.25 9.32 -26.08
C PRO A 249 13.43 8.35 -25.94
N TYR A 250 14.60 8.72 -26.44
CA TYR A 250 15.82 7.91 -26.41
C TYR A 250 16.73 8.18 -25.20
N ASP A 251 16.43 9.18 -24.35
CA ASP A 251 17.26 9.55 -23.19
C ASP A 251 16.55 9.34 -21.84
N GLU A 252 16.15 8.09 -21.62
CA GLU A 252 15.55 7.63 -20.37
C GLU A 252 16.42 7.90 -19.14
N LYS A 253 17.75 7.78 -19.30
CA LYS A 253 18.72 7.98 -18.21
C LYS A 253 18.74 9.43 -17.74
N MET A 254 18.72 10.39 -18.65
CA MET A 254 18.69 11.81 -18.27
C MET A 254 17.37 12.17 -17.58
N PHE A 255 16.24 11.67 -18.07
CA PHE A 255 14.95 11.87 -17.40
C PHE A 255 14.96 11.35 -15.96
N VAL A 256 15.44 10.12 -15.74
CA VAL A 256 15.56 9.54 -14.40
C VAL A 256 16.44 10.40 -13.51
N ARG A 257 17.57 10.87 -14.03
CA ARG A 257 18.51 11.71 -13.28
C ARG A 257 17.85 13.02 -12.83
N VAL A 258 17.14 13.72 -13.73
CA VAL A 258 16.40 14.95 -13.40
C VAL A 258 15.29 14.67 -12.40
N ARG A 259 14.50 13.61 -12.62
CA ARG A 259 13.42 13.18 -11.74
C ARG A 259 13.90 12.89 -10.32
N ASP A 260 14.99 12.13 -10.18
CA ASP A 260 15.52 11.73 -8.89
C ASP A 260 16.14 12.93 -8.15
N ALA A 261 16.79 13.85 -8.88
CA ALA A 261 17.29 15.10 -8.32
C ALA A 261 16.15 15.98 -7.77
N VAL A 262 15.07 16.13 -8.54
CA VAL A 262 13.88 16.89 -8.10
C VAL A 262 13.19 16.21 -6.92
N LEU A 263 13.07 14.88 -6.92
CA LEU A 263 12.51 14.14 -5.79
C LEU A 263 13.33 14.36 -4.50
N TYR A 264 14.66 14.35 -4.59
CA TYR A 264 15.52 14.63 -3.45
C TYR A 264 15.30 16.05 -2.92
N ILE A 265 15.31 17.07 -3.79
CA ILE A 265 15.08 18.47 -3.42
C ILE A 265 13.73 18.61 -2.71
N ILE A 266 12.64 18.07 -3.28
CA ILE A 266 11.31 18.10 -2.66
C ILE A 266 11.34 17.46 -1.28
N SER A 267 11.97 16.29 -1.15
CA SER A 267 12.01 15.55 0.12
C SER A 267 12.69 16.34 1.23
N ILE A 268 13.83 16.97 0.94
CA ILE A 268 14.60 17.75 1.94
C ILE A 268 13.94 19.10 2.24
N THR A 269 13.31 19.74 1.25
CA THR A 269 12.76 21.10 1.40
C THR A 269 11.34 21.16 1.93
N SER A 270 10.61 20.04 1.92
CA SER A 270 9.20 19.99 2.35
C SER A 270 8.94 19.18 3.61
N GLY A 271 9.82 18.24 3.96
CA GLY A 271 9.59 17.30 5.06
C GLY A 271 8.41 16.33 4.82
N MET A 272 7.91 16.24 3.58
CA MET A 272 6.86 15.31 3.18
C MET A 272 7.33 13.85 3.32
N ARG A 273 6.39 12.93 3.52
CA ARG A 273 6.67 11.49 3.37
C ARG A 273 6.85 11.13 1.90
N ASN A 274 7.60 10.07 1.61
CA ASN A 274 7.84 9.62 0.22
C ASN A 274 6.55 9.44 -0.59
N SER A 275 5.48 8.90 0.02
CA SER A 275 4.18 8.75 -0.66
C SER A 275 3.54 10.08 -1.04
N GLU A 276 3.70 11.11 -0.20
CA GLU A 276 3.16 12.45 -0.42
C GLU A 276 3.99 13.19 -1.49
N ALA A 277 5.33 13.07 -1.44
CA ALA A 277 6.24 13.68 -2.42
C ALA A 277 6.04 13.11 -3.84
N ILE A 278 5.89 11.78 -3.96
CA ILE A 278 5.65 11.11 -5.25
C ILE A 278 4.23 11.38 -5.75
N GLY A 279 3.27 11.66 -4.86
CA GLY A 279 1.87 11.94 -5.20
C GLY A 279 1.56 13.35 -5.70
N ILE A 280 2.56 14.23 -5.83
CA ILE A 280 2.34 15.62 -6.29
C ILE A 280 1.91 15.61 -7.76
N GLU A 281 0.73 16.17 -8.05
CA GLU A 281 0.26 16.33 -9.42
C GLU A 281 0.73 17.65 -10.03
N VAL A 282 0.92 17.65 -11.36
CA VAL A 282 1.30 18.85 -12.12
C VAL A 282 0.28 19.97 -11.92
N GLY A 283 0.77 21.16 -11.55
CA GLY A 283 -0.07 22.33 -11.29
C GLY A 283 -0.66 22.41 -9.88
N LYS A 284 -0.31 21.48 -8.98
CA LYS A 284 -0.70 21.52 -7.56
C LYS A 284 0.33 22.24 -6.69
N TRP A 285 0.88 23.34 -7.19
CA TRP A 285 1.74 24.23 -6.41
C TRP A 285 1.46 25.68 -6.78
N ARG A 286 1.59 26.59 -5.81
CA ARG A 286 1.22 28.00 -5.97
C ARG A 286 2.12 28.93 -5.18
N ARG A 287 2.22 30.17 -5.67
CA ARG A 287 2.83 31.31 -4.98
C ARG A 287 1.72 32.19 -4.42
N GLU A 288 1.89 32.68 -3.21
CA GLU A 288 0.93 33.54 -2.51
C GLU A 288 1.69 34.64 -1.77
N VAL A 289 1.39 35.91 -2.06
CA VAL A 289 2.02 37.04 -1.36
C VAL A 289 1.08 37.53 -0.27
N LYS A 290 1.52 37.51 0.99
CA LYS A 290 0.79 38.09 2.13
C LYS A 290 1.66 39.09 2.85
N GLY A 291 1.20 40.33 2.97
CA GLY A 291 1.93 41.39 3.67
C GLY A 291 3.33 41.64 3.10
N GLY A 292 3.51 41.50 1.77
CA GLY A 292 4.80 41.62 1.11
C GLY A 292 5.72 40.41 1.22
N VAL A 293 5.32 39.35 1.93
CA VAL A 293 6.08 38.10 2.05
C VAL A 293 5.55 37.05 1.07
N LEU A 294 6.45 36.42 0.32
CA LEU A 294 6.14 35.33 -0.61
C LEU A 294 6.04 33.99 0.15
N PHE A 295 4.90 33.33 0.02
CA PHE A 295 4.65 31.97 0.48
C PHE A 295 4.51 31.04 -0.72
N CYS A 296 5.19 29.89 -0.68
CA CYS A 296 5.16 28.88 -1.72
C CYS A 296 4.53 27.61 -1.17
N TRP A 297 3.47 27.13 -1.80
CA TRP A 297 2.67 26.00 -1.34
C TRP A 297 2.69 24.86 -2.34
N VAL A 298 2.74 23.63 -1.85
CA VAL A 298 2.56 22.40 -2.63
C VAL A 298 1.42 21.59 -2.02
N SER A 299 0.43 21.23 -2.84
CA SER A 299 -0.70 20.40 -2.43
C SER A 299 -0.49 18.94 -2.86
N THR A 300 -0.77 18.00 -1.96
CA THR A 300 -0.66 16.54 -2.20
C THR A 300 -1.66 15.77 -1.34
N ILE A 301 -1.66 14.43 -1.42
CA ILE A 301 -2.53 13.54 -0.65
C ILE A 301 -1.73 12.80 0.43
N GLU A 302 -2.15 12.95 1.68
CA GLU A 302 -1.64 12.26 2.85
C GLU A 302 -2.41 10.95 3.08
N HIS A 303 -1.72 9.83 2.94
CA HIS A 303 -2.34 8.51 3.04
C HIS A 303 -2.18 7.82 4.41
N LYS A 304 -1.19 8.20 5.22
CA LYS A 304 -0.81 7.45 6.44
C LYS A 304 -1.71 7.78 7.63
N THR A 305 -2.08 9.05 7.80
CA THR A 305 -2.96 9.52 8.88
C THR A 305 -4.41 9.67 8.43
N GLY A 306 -4.69 9.52 7.13
CA GLY A 306 -6.03 9.61 6.56
C GLY A 306 -6.54 11.05 6.46
N LYS A 307 -5.64 12.04 6.48
CA LYS A 307 -6.02 13.47 6.34
C LYS A 307 -6.52 13.79 4.94
N GLY A 308 -6.14 13.00 3.92
CA GLY A 308 -6.51 13.25 2.54
C GLY A 308 -5.70 14.42 1.98
N GLN A 309 -6.36 15.39 1.34
CA GLN A 309 -5.68 16.52 0.74
C GLN A 309 -5.00 17.42 1.79
N VAL A 310 -3.71 17.72 1.57
CA VAL A 310 -2.88 18.54 2.46
C VAL A 310 -2.07 19.55 1.65
N GLU A 311 -1.69 20.67 2.28
CA GLU A 311 -0.76 21.65 1.72
C GLU A 311 0.49 21.77 2.60
N TYR A 312 1.65 21.90 1.97
CA TYR A 312 2.94 22.10 2.63
C TYR A 312 3.53 23.45 2.20
N LEU A 313 4.03 24.21 3.19
CA LEU A 313 4.83 25.40 2.94
C LEU A 313 6.25 24.95 2.58
N VAL A 314 6.77 25.42 1.46
CA VAL A 314 8.08 25.03 0.92
C VAL A 314 8.86 26.28 0.48
N PRO A 315 10.20 26.21 0.32
CA PRO A 315 10.95 27.28 -0.30
C PRO A 315 10.65 27.41 -1.80
N GLU A 316 10.94 28.57 -2.38
CA GLU A 316 10.76 28.81 -3.81
C GLU A 316 11.55 27.83 -4.70
N LEU A 317 12.73 27.40 -4.24
CA LEU A 317 13.53 26.38 -4.93
C LEU A 317 12.72 25.12 -5.25
N THR A 318 11.84 24.68 -4.36
CA THR A 318 11.00 23.49 -4.55
C THR A 318 10.03 23.68 -5.71
N LEU A 319 9.40 24.85 -5.82
CA LEU A 319 8.51 25.17 -6.93
C LEU A 319 9.26 25.25 -8.26
N ASN A 320 10.48 25.80 -8.24
CA ASN A 320 11.32 25.85 -9.43
C ASN A 320 11.71 24.44 -9.90
N ALA A 321 12.14 23.57 -8.99
CA ALA A 321 12.45 22.17 -9.29
C ALA A 321 11.23 21.42 -9.86
N LEU A 322 10.04 21.60 -9.27
CA LEU A 322 8.78 21.04 -9.76
C LEU A 322 8.41 21.55 -11.17
N ASP A 323 8.59 22.85 -11.43
CA ASP A 323 8.31 23.43 -12.74
C ASP A 323 9.24 22.88 -13.83
N ILE A 324 10.53 22.72 -13.51
CA ILE A 324 11.49 22.06 -14.42
C ILE A 324 11.05 20.63 -14.71
N LEU A 325 10.76 19.80 -13.70
CA LEU A 325 10.30 18.43 -13.92
C LEU A 325 8.99 18.38 -14.72
N ALA A 326 8.05 19.30 -14.47
CA ALA A 326 6.80 19.38 -15.20
C ALA A 326 7.03 19.66 -16.69
N ARG A 327 7.93 20.58 -17.03
CA ARG A 327 8.31 20.87 -18.42
C ARG A 327 9.09 19.73 -19.05
N TYR A 328 10.08 19.19 -18.35
CA TYR A 328 10.95 18.12 -18.83
C TYR A 328 10.17 16.83 -19.12
N SER A 329 9.13 16.55 -18.33
CA SER A 329 8.24 15.39 -18.49
C SER A 329 7.10 15.58 -19.49
N ILE A 330 6.99 16.71 -20.20
CA ILE A 330 5.80 17.00 -21.01
C ILE A 330 5.58 15.99 -22.15
N THR A 331 6.65 15.57 -22.82
CA THR A 331 6.57 14.64 -23.97
C THR A 331 6.11 13.27 -23.51
N ILE A 332 6.77 12.70 -22.49
CA ILE A 332 6.40 11.40 -21.93
C ILE A 332 4.97 11.42 -21.36
N ARG A 333 4.55 12.52 -20.69
CA ARG A 333 3.16 12.64 -20.22
C ARG A 333 2.16 12.65 -21.37
N LYS A 334 2.45 13.32 -22.49
CA LYS A 334 1.60 13.32 -23.70
C LYS A 334 1.58 11.96 -24.40
N GLU A 335 2.70 11.24 -24.42
CA GLU A 335 2.77 9.86 -24.92
C GLU A 335 1.94 8.92 -24.07
N LEU A 336 2.11 8.96 -22.75
CA LEU A 336 1.31 8.18 -21.82
C LEU A 336 -0.17 8.53 -21.91
N GLU A 337 -0.55 9.80 -22.05
CA GLU A 337 -1.94 10.20 -22.29
C GLU A 337 -2.49 9.62 -23.60
N ARG A 338 -1.71 9.61 -24.68
CA ARG A 338 -2.11 8.96 -25.94
C ARG A 338 -2.21 7.44 -25.80
N GLU A 339 -1.28 6.81 -25.10
CA GLU A 339 -1.33 5.37 -24.82
C GLU A 339 -2.57 5.02 -24.02
N ILE A 340 -2.85 5.74 -22.93
CA ILE A 340 -4.06 5.59 -22.11
C ILE A 340 -5.28 5.65 -23.02
N LEU A 341 -5.43 6.71 -23.82
CA LEU A 341 -6.54 6.88 -24.75
C LEU A 341 -6.63 5.75 -25.78
N SER A 342 -5.48 5.22 -26.24
CA SER A 342 -5.44 4.12 -27.20
C SER A 342 -5.84 2.79 -26.57
N PHE A 343 -5.43 2.54 -25.33
CA PHE A 343 -5.81 1.36 -24.57
C PHE A 343 -7.29 1.42 -24.24
N GLU A 344 -7.79 2.57 -23.79
CA GLU A 344 -9.21 2.82 -23.63
C GLU A 344 -9.98 2.47 -24.91
N LYS A 345 -9.55 2.95 -26.08
CA LYS A 345 -10.24 2.64 -27.36
C LYS A 345 -10.18 1.16 -27.79
N LYS A 346 -9.13 0.41 -27.43
CA LYS A 346 -8.91 -0.99 -27.86
C LYS A 346 -9.49 -2.02 -26.90
N LEU A 347 -9.82 -1.61 -25.68
CA LEU A 347 -10.49 -2.47 -24.73
C LEU A 347 -11.95 -2.66 -25.20
N PRO A 348 -12.47 -3.91 -25.23
CA PRO A 348 -13.92 -4.14 -25.35
C PRO A 348 -14.66 -3.24 -24.35
N GLN A 349 -15.87 -2.77 -24.65
CA GLN A 349 -16.66 -1.90 -23.76
C GLN A 349 -16.73 -2.43 -22.31
N THR A 350 -16.60 -3.75 -22.14
CA THR A 350 -16.51 -4.50 -20.88
C THR A 350 -15.18 -4.41 -20.12
N ILE A 351 -14.04 -4.13 -20.79
CA ILE A 351 -12.69 -4.04 -20.18
C ILE A 351 -12.17 -2.60 -20.12
N LEU A 352 -12.87 -1.65 -20.76
CA LEU A 352 -12.58 -0.21 -20.81
C LEU A 352 -12.43 0.46 -19.42
N LEU A 353 -12.60 -0.31 -18.33
CA LEU A 353 -12.94 0.19 -17.01
C LEU A 353 -12.13 -0.30 -15.84
N ASN A 354 -11.04 -1.02 -16.10
CA ASN A 354 -10.10 -1.43 -15.07
C ASN A 354 -9.15 -0.31 -14.59
N ILE A 355 -9.26 0.92 -15.12
CA ILE A 355 -8.30 2.00 -14.80
C ILE A 355 -9.02 3.34 -14.69
N SER A 356 -9.93 3.46 -13.71
CA SER A 356 -10.41 4.77 -13.27
C SER A 356 -9.34 5.42 -12.37
N TRP A 357 -8.57 6.32 -12.98
CA TRP A 357 -8.02 7.55 -12.39
C TRP A 357 -7.09 7.40 -11.17
N GLY A 358 -5.83 7.04 -11.45
CA GLY A 358 -4.69 7.11 -10.52
C GLY A 358 -3.49 6.28 -10.98
N TRP A 359 -3.77 5.17 -11.66
CA TRP A 359 -2.80 4.08 -11.83
C TRP A 359 -1.86 4.18 -13.04
N ILE A 360 -2.29 4.66 -14.22
CA ILE A 360 -1.36 4.79 -15.37
C ILE A 360 -0.52 6.08 -15.30
N LYS A 361 -0.99 7.15 -14.65
CA LYS A 361 -0.27 8.44 -14.65
C LYS A 361 1.02 8.43 -13.82
N LEU A 362 1.16 7.50 -12.87
CA LEU A 362 2.25 7.46 -11.90
C LEU A 362 3.08 6.17 -11.92
N GLU A 363 2.52 5.00 -12.27
CA GLU A 363 3.34 3.78 -12.33
C GLU A 363 4.22 3.72 -13.59
N ARG A 364 3.84 4.30 -14.73
CA ARG A 364 4.70 4.26 -15.94
C ARG A 364 5.69 5.42 -16.09
N THR A 365 5.46 6.56 -15.43
CA THR A 365 6.50 7.59 -15.27
C THR A 365 7.64 7.14 -14.34
N TRP A 366 7.42 6.09 -13.53
CA TRP A 366 8.42 5.54 -12.61
C TRP A 366 8.90 4.11 -12.92
N ARG A 367 8.12 3.26 -13.61
CA ARG A 367 8.48 1.87 -13.94
C ARG A 367 9.01 1.62 -15.35
N GLY A 368 9.33 2.67 -16.12
CA GLY A 368 10.16 2.50 -17.32
C GLY A 368 11.56 1.97 -17.01
N CYS A 369 12.08 2.24 -15.79
CA CYS A 369 13.51 2.08 -15.47
C CYS A 369 13.80 1.13 -14.30
N PHE A 370 13.16 -0.03 -14.24
CA PHE A 370 13.61 -1.13 -13.37
C PHE A 370 13.74 -2.44 -14.13
#